data_AF-A0A3P1XNT5-F1
#
_entry.id   AF-A0A3P1XNT5-F1
#
_cell.length_a   1.000
_cell.length_b   1.000
_cell.length_c   1.000
_cell.angle_alpha   90.00
_cell.angle_beta   90.00
_cell.angle_gamma   90.00
#
_symmetry.space_group_name_H-M   'P 1'
#
loop_
_entity.id
_entity.type
_entity.pdbx_description
1 polymer ?
#
loop_
_entity_poly.entity_id
_entity_poly.type
_entity_poly.pdbx_seq_one_letter_code
_entity_poly.pdbx_strand_id
1 'polypeptide(L)'
;MPIANHDKNSGGKNIRAAAVRRALQRLQRRADPPAKAAQQEAVQQEAAQQDAAAIRRHRAKQFLAEVNYPHNIHPALVPGVSIEDQRVRYGVDKAILGVVGLLIIGFIVWGMLQPDAVLDISSTALDWVMVNLGWIFTLLAAALTVVLLWLAFSRYGRIKLGLDDEKPAFSTASWVAMLFAGGIGIGIIFFGAYEPLSFYLSPRPDTVDPASTAAVGHALSQAALHWGINAWAFYAIVGLAVGYVSYRRGRVPLMSSILAPLFKTTQRSFSSRVIDGMAIVATLFGTAASLGIGALQISRGVEIVTGWSKTGNTVAIVIICLLTIATIGTVSLSV
;
A
#
# COMPACT_ATOMS: atom_id res chain seq x y z
N MET A 1 -0.49 52.97 103.50
CA MET A 1 0.82 53.63 103.31
C MET A 1 1.91 52.64 103.76
N PRO A 2 3.06 52.48 103.08
CA PRO A 2 3.32 52.46 101.62
C PRO A 2 4.26 51.31 101.13
N ILE A 3 4.12 50.96 99.82
CA ILE A 3 5.15 50.86 98.74
C ILE A 3 6.22 49.72 98.67
N ALA A 4 6.00 48.82 97.68
CA ALA A 4 6.78 48.41 96.47
C ALA A 4 8.20 47.76 96.44
N ASN A 5 8.23 46.64 95.68
CA ASN A 5 9.12 46.19 94.59
C ASN A 5 10.62 45.85 94.79
N HIS A 6 11.00 44.62 94.37
CA HIS A 6 11.93 44.44 93.25
C HIS A 6 11.82 43.05 92.57
N ASP A 7 11.78 43.06 91.23
CA ASP A 7 11.83 41.93 90.30
C ASP A 7 13.29 41.57 89.92
N LYS A 8 13.55 40.29 89.66
CA LYS A 8 14.35 39.74 88.53
C LYS A 8 14.46 38.21 88.63
N ASN A 9 13.94 37.45 87.66
CA ASN A 9 14.71 36.36 87.00
C ASN A 9 14.02 35.81 85.71
N SER A 10 14.58 36.11 84.53
CA SER A 10 14.03 35.85 83.20
C SER A 10 14.89 34.89 82.34
N GLY A 11 15.45 33.82 82.91
CA GLY A 11 16.32 32.86 82.19
C GLY A 11 15.69 31.52 81.79
N GLY A 12 14.62 31.07 82.47
CA GLY A 12 14.12 29.68 82.33
C GLY A 12 12.98 29.44 81.33
N LYS A 13 12.36 30.48 80.76
CA LYS A 13 11.10 30.34 80.00
C LYS A 13 11.29 30.02 78.50
N ASN A 14 12.43 30.37 77.89
CA ASN A 14 12.58 30.28 76.42
C ASN A 14 12.90 28.87 75.91
N ILE A 15 13.61 28.03 76.68
CA ILE A 15 13.93 26.65 76.27
C ILE A 15 12.68 25.76 76.33
N ARG A 16 11.80 25.97 77.33
CA ARG A 16 10.53 25.23 77.46
C ARG A 16 9.53 25.62 76.36
N ALA A 17 9.47 26.89 75.97
CA ALA A 17 8.56 27.33 74.90
C ALA A 17 8.90 26.75 73.52
N ALA A 18 10.19 26.63 73.18
CA ALA A 18 10.63 26.05 71.91
C ALA A 18 10.37 24.53 71.83
N ALA A 19 10.57 23.80 72.93
CA ALA A 19 10.27 22.37 73.02
C ALA A 19 8.77 22.10 72.88
N VAL A 20 7.92 22.92 73.52
CA VAL A 20 6.46 22.81 73.43
C VAL A 20 5.95 23.16 72.03
N ARG A 21 6.52 24.18 71.35
CA ARG A 21 6.16 24.46 69.94
C ARG A 21 6.53 23.33 68.99
N ARG A 22 7.71 22.71 69.16
CA ARG A 22 8.11 21.55 68.34
C ARG A 22 7.26 20.30 68.64
N ALA A 23 6.86 20.10 69.89
CA ALA A 23 5.95 19.02 70.28
C ALA A 23 4.53 19.25 69.71
N LEU A 24 4.00 20.47 69.78
CA LEU A 24 2.71 20.84 69.20
C LEU A 24 2.70 20.76 67.67
N GLN A 25 3.78 21.18 66.99
CA GLN A 25 3.91 21.03 65.55
C GLN A 25 4.03 19.55 65.12
N ARG A 26 4.69 18.70 65.92
CA ARG A 26 4.72 17.25 65.69
C ARG A 26 3.35 16.59 65.95
N LEU A 27 2.59 17.07 66.93
CA LEU A 27 1.22 16.60 67.19
C LEU A 27 0.24 17.06 66.11
N GLN A 28 0.33 18.30 65.62
CA GLN A 28 -0.47 18.79 64.49
C GLN A 28 -0.16 18.07 63.18
N ARG A 29 1.13 17.80 62.87
CA ARG A 29 1.50 16.98 61.70
C ARG A 29 1.07 15.51 61.80
N ARG A 30 0.86 14.98 63.03
CA ARG A 30 0.33 13.62 63.26
C ARG A 30 -1.20 13.56 63.23
N ALA A 31 -1.90 14.67 63.39
CA ALA A 31 -3.36 14.75 63.38
C ALA A 31 -3.96 14.89 61.96
N ASP A 32 -3.19 15.42 60.99
CA ASP A 32 -3.63 15.65 59.61
C ASP A 32 -3.22 14.64 58.49
N PRO A 33 -2.65 13.43 58.73
CA PRO A 33 -2.35 12.51 57.63
C PRO A 33 -3.51 11.64 57.09
N PRO A 34 -4.58 11.24 57.83
CA PRO A 34 -5.59 10.34 57.26
C PRO A 34 -6.70 11.05 56.47
N ALA A 35 -6.98 12.33 56.75
CA ALA A 35 -8.12 13.03 56.12
C ALA A 35 -7.85 13.42 54.66
N LYS A 36 -6.64 13.93 54.36
CA LYS A 36 -6.28 14.33 52.99
C LYS A 36 -5.98 13.13 52.08
N ALA A 37 -5.39 12.08 52.63
CA ALA A 37 -5.15 10.83 51.91
C ALA A 37 -6.47 10.12 51.57
N ALA A 38 -7.39 10.00 52.53
CA ALA A 38 -8.72 9.41 52.28
C ALA A 38 -9.54 10.23 51.28
N GLN A 39 -9.41 11.57 51.29
CA GLN A 39 -10.10 12.43 50.33
C GLN A 39 -9.49 12.33 48.92
N GLN A 40 -8.17 12.17 48.80
CA GLN A 40 -7.52 11.91 47.52
C GLN A 40 -7.85 10.52 46.97
N GLU A 41 -7.90 9.49 47.82
CA GLU A 41 -8.33 8.15 47.45
C GLU A 41 -9.79 8.12 47.01
N ALA A 42 -10.68 8.84 47.70
CA ALA A 42 -12.09 8.97 47.30
C ALA A 42 -12.24 9.65 45.92
N VAL A 43 -11.48 10.72 45.67
CA VAL A 43 -11.46 11.41 44.36
C VAL A 43 -10.87 10.52 43.26
N GLN A 44 -9.83 9.73 43.55
CA GLN A 44 -9.29 8.76 42.60
C GLN A 44 -10.25 7.60 42.32
N GLN A 45 -10.98 7.13 43.33
CA GLN A 45 -12.00 6.09 43.15
C GLN A 45 -13.19 6.60 42.33
N GLU A 46 -13.65 7.84 42.55
CA GLU A 46 -14.68 8.46 41.71
C GLU A 46 -14.21 8.64 40.27
N ALA A 47 -12.98 9.12 40.05
CA ALA A 47 -12.41 9.24 38.70
C ALA A 47 -12.29 7.88 38.00
N ALA A 48 -11.81 6.85 38.71
CA ALA A 48 -11.72 5.49 38.17
C ALA A 48 -13.10 4.88 37.86
N GLN A 49 -14.12 5.18 38.67
CA GLN A 49 -15.50 4.76 38.41
C GLN A 49 -16.11 5.48 37.20
N GLN A 50 -15.81 6.77 37.03
CA GLN A 50 -16.24 7.56 35.87
C GLN A 50 -15.58 7.05 34.57
N ASP A 51 -14.28 6.76 34.59
CA ASP A 51 -13.56 6.18 33.46
C ASP A 51 -14.08 4.79 33.12
N ALA A 52 -14.31 3.93 34.12
CA ALA A 52 -14.90 2.61 33.91
C ALA A 52 -16.34 2.67 33.36
N ALA A 53 -17.11 3.70 33.74
CA ALA A 53 -18.44 3.95 33.19
C ALA A 53 -18.38 4.46 31.75
N ALA A 54 -17.42 5.32 31.43
CA ALA A 54 -17.18 5.82 30.07
C ALA A 54 -16.74 4.69 29.12
N ILE A 55 -15.82 3.83 29.56
CA ILE A 55 -15.36 2.64 28.80
C ILE A 55 -16.54 1.68 28.57
N ARG A 56 -17.36 1.41 29.59
CA ARG A 56 -18.55 0.56 29.44
C ARG A 56 -19.56 1.15 28.46
N ARG A 57 -19.83 2.46 28.51
CA ARG A 57 -20.71 3.14 27.55
C ARG A 57 -20.16 3.09 26.12
N HIS A 58 -18.85 3.27 25.93
CA HIS A 58 -18.22 3.19 24.62
C HIS A 58 -18.29 1.76 24.06
N ARG A 59 -17.97 0.76 24.88
CA ARG A 59 -18.04 -0.66 24.50
C ARG A 59 -19.48 -1.10 24.21
N ALA A 60 -20.46 -0.62 24.99
CA ALA A 60 -21.88 -0.87 24.74
C ALA A 60 -22.36 -0.18 23.46
N LYS A 61 -21.93 1.05 23.17
CA LYS A 61 -22.23 1.72 21.89
C LYS A 61 -21.60 1.00 20.69
N GLN A 62 -20.36 0.52 20.81
CA GLN A 62 -19.72 -0.29 19.76
C GLN A 62 -20.46 -1.60 19.53
N PHE A 63 -20.80 -2.31 20.61
CA PHE A 63 -21.57 -3.55 20.54
C PHE A 63 -22.96 -3.33 19.93
N LEU A 64 -23.68 -2.27 20.33
CA LEU A 64 -24.96 -1.91 19.73
C LEU A 64 -24.83 -1.51 18.25
N ALA A 65 -23.72 -0.86 17.86
CA ALA A 65 -23.45 -0.57 16.46
C ALA A 65 -23.09 -1.85 15.64
N GLU A 66 -22.47 -2.85 16.26
CA GLU A 66 -22.22 -4.18 15.66
C GLU A 66 -23.51 -5.01 15.53
N VAL A 67 -24.41 -4.93 16.52
CA VAL A 67 -25.71 -5.63 16.51
C VAL A 67 -26.67 -4.97 15.52
N ASN A 68 -26.60 -3.65 15.35
CA ASN A 68 -27.52 -2.88 14.51
C ASN A 68 -26.95 -2.61 13.09
N TYR A 69 -26.26 -3.60 12.53
CA TYR A 69 -25.98 -3.67 11.09
C TYR A 69 -27.28 -3.96 10.32
N PRO A 70 -27.40 -3.56 9.03
CA PRO A 70 -28.64 -3.76 8.28
C PRO A 70 -29.06 -5.24 8.34
N HIS A 71 -30.30 -5.48 8.75
CA HIS A 71 -30.98 -6.79 8.75
C HIS A 71 -30.63 -7.82 9.85
N ASN A 72 -30.07 -7.46 11.02
CA ASN A 72 -29.84 -8.40 12.14
C ASN A 72 -28.94 -9.61 11.77
N ILE A 73 -28.06 -9.46 10.77
CA ILE A 73 -27.11 -10.50 10.37
C ILE A 73 -25.72 -10.11 10.88
N HIS A 74 -25.05 -11.03 11.58
CA HIS A 74 -23.67 -10.83 12.04
C HIS A 74 -22.77 -10.43 10.84
N PRO A 75 -21.83 -9.47 10.96
CA PRO A 75 -21.04 -8.95 9.83
C PRO A 75 -20.27 -9.99 9.00
N ALA A 76 -20.06 -11.19 9.55
CA ALA A 76 -19.44 -12.33 8.87
C ALA A 76 -20.41 -13.19 8.03
N LEU A 77 -21.71 -13.05 8.24
CA LEU A 77 -22.79 -13.83 7.61
C LEU A 77 -23.59 -13.02 6.58
N VAL A 78 -23.28 -11.74 6.42
CA VAL A 78 -23.91 -10.90 5.39
C VAL A 78 -23.48 -11.47 4.03
N PRO A 79 -24.42 -11.89 3.17
CA PRO A 79 -24.11 -12.25 1.80
C PRO A 79 -23.29 -11.12 1.19
N GLY A 80 -22.23 -11.44 0.43
CA GLY A 80 -21.50 -10.41 -0.31
C GLY A 80 -22.49 -9.53 -1.07
N VAL A 81 -22.22 -8.24 -1.20
CA VAL A 81 -23.00 -7.41 -2.13
C VAL A 81 -22.11 -7.24 -3.35
N SER A 82 -22.59 -7.62 -4.53
CA SER A 82 -21.82 -7.42 -5.75
C SER A 82 -21.70 -5.92 -6.03
N ILE A 83 -20.58 -5.47 -6.60
CA ILE A 83 -20.42 -4.04 -6.89
C ILE A 83 -21.42 -3.58 -7.96
N GLU A 84 -21.84 -4.48 -8.83
CA GLU A 84 -22.86 -4.27 -9.85
C GLU A 84 -24.24 -3.98 -9.24
N ASP A 85 -24.52 -4.51 -8.04
CA ASP A 85 -25.77 -4.27 -7.31
C ASP A 85 -25.75 -2.95 -6.53
N GLN A 86 -24.55 -2.40 -6.28
CA GLN A 86 -24.43 -1.09 -5.67
C GLN A 86 -24.70 0.00 -6.71
N ARG A 87 -25.79 0.76 -6.53
CA ARG A 87 -26.08 2.00 -7.29
C ARG A 87 -25.12 3.14 -6.92
N VAL A 88 -23.82 2.92 -7.01
CA VAL A 88 -22.80 3.95 -6.76
C VAL A 88 -22.65 4.77 -8.03
N ARG A 89 -22.92 6.08 -7.93
CA ARG A 89 -22.54 7.03 -8.97
C ARG A 89 -21.03 7.24 -8.90
N TYR A 90 -20.31 6.67 -9.87
CA TYR A 90 -18.90 6.93 -10.05
C TYR A 90 -18.68 8.39 -10.47
N GLY A 91 -17.69 9.04 -9.87
CA GLY A 91 -17.31 10.40 -10.17
C GLY A 91 -15.80 10.55 -10.12
N VAL A 92 -15.28 11.52 -10.87
CA VAL A 92 -13.84 11.80 -10.92
C VAL A 92 -13.41 12.51 -9.65
N ASP A 93 -12.39 11.99 -8.95
CA ASP A 93 -11.75 12.74 -7.86
C ASP A 93 -10.88 13.85 -8.47
N LYS A 94 -11.42 15.06 -8.46
CA LYS A 94 -10.77 16.26 -9.01
C LYS A 94 -9.43 16.58 -8.35
N ALA A 95 -9.25 16.23 -7.06
CA ALA A 95 -8.01 16.50 -6.35
C ALA A 95 -6.90 15.55 -6.84
N ILE A 96 -7.21 14.26 -6.99
CA ILE A 96 -6.26 13.30 -7.59
C ILE A 96 -5.95 13.72 -9.03
N LEU A 97 -6.98 14.00 -9.84
CA LEU A 97 -6.79 14.40 -11.24
C LEU A 97 -5.89 15.64 -11.36
N GLY A 98 -6.14 16.67 -10.56
CA GLY A 98 -5.36 17.91 -10.59
C GLY A 98 -3.93 17.70 -10.14
N VAL A 99 -3.70 17.07 -8.99
CA VAL A 99 -2.35 16.91 -8.41
C VAL A 99 -1.53 15.91 -9.22
N VAL A 100 -2.03 14.70 -9.42
CA VAL A 100 -1.30 13.64 -10.12
C VAL A 100 -1.12 13.99 -11.59
N GLY A 101 -2.16 14.56 -12.23
CA GLY A 101 -2.08 15.00 -13.62
C GLY A 101 -1.04 16.10 -13.82
N LEU A 102 -0.98 17.09 -12.93
CA LEU A 102 0.02 18.16 -13.02
C LEU A 102 1.44 17.64 -12.80
N LEU A 103 1.64 16.68 -11.87
CA LEU A 103 2.94 16.03 -11.67
C LEU A 103 3.39 15.26 -12.92
N ILE A 104 2.47 14.52 -13.56
CA ILE A 104 2.75 13.80 -14.81
C ILE A 104 3.13 14.77 -15.93
N ILE A 105 2.36 15.83 -16.13
CA ILE A 105 2.64 16.85 -17.15
C ILE A 105 3.99 17.52 -16.86
N GLY A 106 4.26 17.86 -15.60
CA GLY A 106 5.54 18.43 -15.18
C GLY A 106 6.72 17.51 -15.49
N PHE A 107 6.58 16.21 -15.22
CA PHE A 107 7.61 15.22 -15.56
C PHE A 107 7.84 15.09 -17.07
N ILE A 108 6.76 15.08 -17.87
CA ILE A 108 6.86 15.03 -19.34
C ILE A 108 7.58 16.27 -19.87
N VAL A 109 7.19 17.46 -19.42
CA VAL A 109 7.83 18.72 -19.81
C VAL A 109 9.30 18.72 -19.43
N TRP A 110 9.63 18.25 -18.22
CA TRP A 110 11.03 18.14 -17.79
C TRP A 110 11.84 17.19 -18.68
N GLY A 111 11.31 16.02 -19.01
CA GLY A 111 11.96 15.07 -19.93
C GLY A 111 12.11 15.58 -21.36
N MET A 112 11.21 16.44 -21.83
CA MET A 112 11.32 17.09 -23.14
C MET A 112 12.37 18.21 -23.16
N LEU A 113 12.50 18.97 -22.08
CA LEU A 113 13.42 20.10 -22.00
C LEU A 113 14.85 19.69 -21.62
N GLN A 114 15.00 18.66 -20.78
CA GLN A 114 16.30 18.22 -20.25
C GLN A 114 16.39 16.67 -20.20
N PRO A 115 16.41 16.00 -21.36
CA PRO A 115 16.43 14.53 -21.43
C PRO A 115 17.67 13.92 -20.75
N ASP A 116 18.84 14.54 -20.90
CA ASP A 116 20.09 14.05 -20.31
C ASP A 116 20.06 14.08 -18.78
N ALA A 117 19.47 15.13 -18.19
CA ALA A 117 19.31 15.25 -16.75
C ALA A 117 18.35 14.18 -16.20
N VAL A 118 17.25 13.92 -16.91
CA VAL A 118 16.30 12.86 -16.54
C VAL A 118 16.97 11.50 -16.61
N LEU A 119 17.77 11.23 -17.66
CA LEU A 119 18.51 9.98 -17.79
C LEU A 119 19.51 9.78 -16.64
N ASP A 120 20.30 10.80 -16.32
CA ASP A 120 21.33 10.73 -15.27
C ASP A 120 20.71 10.51 -13.88
N ILE A 121 19.69 11.31 -13.54
CA ILE A 121 19.00 11.21 -12.24
C ILE A 121 18.26 9.88 -12.11
N SER A 122 17.56 9.43 -13.16
CA SER A 122 16.85 8.15 -13.12
C SER A 122 17.78 6.95 -13.06
N SER A 123 18.93 7.00 -13.74
CA SER A 123 19.96 5.95 -13.66
C SER A 123 20.56 5.87 -12.27
N THR A 124 20.93 7.02 -11.68
CA THR A 124 21.43 7.09 -10.31
C THR A 124 20.40 6.55 -9.30
N ALA A 125 19.13 6.90 -9.47
CA ALA A 125 18.05 6.40 -8.62
C ALA A 125 17.83 4.90 -8.79
N LEU A 126 17.88 4.39 -10.03
CA LEU A 126 17.77 2.95 -10.32
C LEU A 126 18.91 2.18 -9.66
N ASP A 127 20.15 2.63 -9.83
CA ASP A 127 21.34 1.98 -9.23
C ASP A 127 21.24 1.94 -7.71
N TRP A 128 20.80 3.04 -7.09
CA TRP A 128 20.56 3.07 -5.65
C TRP A 128 19.50 2.06 -5.22
N VAL A 129 18.37 1.97 -5.93
CA VAL A 129 17.31 0.99 -5.65
C VAL A 129 17.83 -0.44 -5.83
N MET A 130 18.59 -0.71 -6.88
CA MET A 130 19.13 -2.04 -7.15
C MET A 130 20.11 -2.50 -6.05
N VAL A 131 21.02 -1.62 -5.64
CA VAL A 131 22.02 -1.92 -4.60
C VAL A 131 21.36 -2.10 -3.22
N ASN A 132 20.44 -1.21 -2.85
CA ASN A 132 19.90 -1.17 -1.48
C ASN A 132 18.63 -2.01 -1.29
N LEU A 133 17.79 -2.09 -2.32
CA LEU A 133 16.46 -2.71 -2.25
C LEU A 133 16.29 -3.93 -3.17
N GLY A 134 17.30 -4.29 -3.99
CA GLY A 134 17.23 -5.43 -4.90
C GLY A 134 16.85 -6.77 -4.22
N TRP A 135 17.34 -6.96 -3.00
CA TRP A 135 17.00 -8.14 -2.19
C TRP A 135 15.51 -8.20 -1.82
N ILE A 136 14.86 -7.05 -1.60
CA ILE A 136 13.43 -6.97 -1.29
C ILE A 136 12.61 -7.46 -2.49
N PHE A 137 12.94 -7.04 -3.71
CA PHE A 137 12.23 -7.47 -4.91
C PHE A 137 12.30 -8.99 -5.11
N THR A 138 13.49 -9.56 -4.88
CA THR A 138 13.70 -11.01 -5.02
C THR A 138 12.94 -11.79 -3.95
N LEU A 139 13.02 -11.35 -2.68
CA LEU A 139 12.26 -11.97 -1.59
C LEU A 139 10.76 -11.82 -1.78
N LEU A 140 10.30 -10.66 -2.26
CA LEU A 140 8.89 -10.41 -2.51
C LEU A 140 8.35 -11.32 -3.60
N ALA A 141 9.07 -11.50 -4.71
CA ALA A 141 8.69 -12.43 -5.76
C ALA A 141 8.56 -13.87 -5.24
N ALA A 142 9.53 -14.33 -4.46
CA ALA A 142 9.48 -15.66 -3.84
C ALA A 142 8.33 -15.79 -2.83
N ALA A 143 8.16 -14.80 -1.94
CA ALA A 143 7.15 -14.81 -0.90
C ALA A 143 5.73 -14.79 -1.48
N LEU A 144 5.47 -13.96 -2.50
CA LEU A 144 4.15 -13.89 -3.14
C LEU A 144 3.78 -15.20 -3.83
N THR A 145 4.75 -15.85 -4.50
CA THR A 145 4.54 -17.19 -5.08
C THR A 145 4.15 -18.20 -4.00
N VAL A 146 4.87 -18.24 -2.88
CA VAL A 146 4.55 -19.14 -1.75
C VAL A 146 3.17 -18.82 -1.16
N VAL A 147 2.85 -17.54 -0.96
CA VAL A 147 1.54 -17.11 -0.43
C VAL A 147 0.40 -17.54 -1.36
N LEU A 148 0.56 -17.41 -2.67
CA LEU A 148 -0.46 -17.83 -3.63
C LEU A 148 -0.64 -19.35 -3.65
N LEU A 149 0.44 -20.13 -3.61
CA LEU A 149 0.34 -21.58 -3.50
C LEU A 149 -0.36 -21.98 -2.21
N TRP A 150 -0.01 -21.34 -1.09
CA TRP A 150 -0.69 -21.56 0.18
C TRP A 150 -2.18 -21.19 0.09
N LEU A 151 -2.54 -20.04 -0.47
CA LEU A 151 -3.93 -19.64 -0.65
C LEU A 151 -4.70 -20.66 -1.50
N ALA A 152 -4.12 -21.10 -2.62
CA ALA A 152 -4.72 -22.06 -3.54
C ALA A 152 -4.99 -23.42 -2.89
N PHE A 153 -4.06 -23.94 -2.08
CA PHE A 153 -4.20 -25.25 -1.43
C PHE A 153 -4.88 -25.19 -0.06
N SER A 154 -5.02 -24.01 0.53
CA SER A 154 -5.70 -23.84 1.82
C SER A 154 -7.23 -23.80 1.69
N ARG A 155 -7.92 -23.73 2.84
CA ARG A 155 -9.36 -23.47 2.89
C ARG A 155 -9.79 -22.17 2.21
N TYR A 156 -8.89 -21.19 2.08
CA TYR A 156 -9.19 -19.88 1.51
C TYR A 156 -9.38 -19.95 -0.01
N GLY A 157 -8.73 -20.89 -0.71
CA GLY A 157 -8.91 -21.10 -2.15
C GLY A 157 -10.31 -21.61 -2.53
N ARG A 158 -11.12 -22.04 -1.56
CA ARG A 158 -12.52 -22.45 -1.78
C ARG A 158 -13.51 -21.28 -1.76
N ILE A 159 -13.06 -20.09 -1.39
CA ILE A 159 -13.92 -18.89 -1.33
C ILE A 159 -14.18 -18.41 -2.76
N LYS A 160 -15.45 -18.32 -3.13
CA LYS A 160 -15.86 -17.75 -4.41
C LYS A 160 -15.66 -16.23 -4.42
N LEU A 161 -15.13 -15.71 -5.53
CA LEU A 161 -15.00 -14.27 -5.77
C LEU A 161 -16.31 -13.71 -6.34
N GLY A 162 -17.31 -13.61 -5.47
CA GLY A 162 -18.69 -13.23 -5.79
C GLY A 162 -19.65 -13.67 -4.68
N LEU A 163 -20.93 -13.78 -4.99
CA LEU A 163 -21.92 -14.36 -4.07
C LEU A 163 -21.71 -15.87 -3.92
N ASP A 164 -22.17 -16.44 -2.80
CA ASP A 164 -22.00 -17.88 -2.52
C ASP A 164 -22.67 -18.76 -3.59
N ASP A 165 -23.78 -18.32 -4.16
CA ASP A 165 -24.54 -19.03 -5.19
C ASP A 165 -24.24 -18.57 -6.62
N GLU A 166 -23.28 -17.64 -6.79
CA GLU A 166 -22.94 -17.11 -8.10
C GLU A 166 -22.18 -18.14 -8.96
N LYS A 167 -22.48 -18.12 -10.26
CA LYS A 167 -21.80 -18.93 -11.27
C LYS A 167 -20.81 -18.06 -12.06
N PRO A 168 -19.71 -18.63 -12.59
CA PRO A 168 -18.79 -17.89 -13.44
C PRO A 168 -19.50 -17.24 -14.63
N ALA A 169 -19.22 -15.97 -14.89
CA ALA A 169 -19.78 -15.24 -16.03
C ALA A 169 -19.27 -15.76 -17.38
N PHE A 170 -18.05 -16.31 -17.41
CA PHE A 170 -17.42 -16.87 -18.60
C PHE A 170 -17.13 -18.36 -18.41
N SER A 171 -17.18 -19.13 -19.50
CA SER A 171 -16.72 -20.52 -19.50
C SER A 171 -15.22 -20.59 -19.19
N THR A 172 -14.76 -21.70 -18.63
CA THR A 172 -13.34 -21.88 -18.29
C THR A 172 -12.43 -21.70 -19.51
N ALA A 173 -12.83 -22.19 -20.68
CA ALA A 173 -12.06 -22.02 -21.91
C ALA A 173 -11.95 -20.54 -22.33
N SER A 174 -13.06 -19.79 -22.26
CA SER A 174 -13.05 -18.35 -22.57
C SER A 174 -12.20 -17.58 -21.55
N TRP A 175 -12.33 -17.90 -20.26
CA TRP A 175 -11.53 -17.28 -19.20
C TRP A 175 -10.03 -17.51 -19.38
N VAL A 176 -9.60 -18.74 -19.70
CA VAL A 176 -8.18 -19.04 -20.00
C VAL A 176 -7.72 -18.26 -21.24
N ALA A 177 -8.54 -18.22 -22.30
CA ALA A 177 -8.19 -17.46 -23.50
C ALA A 177 -8.04 -15.96 -23.22
N MET A 178 -8.93 -15.36 -22.42
CA MET A 178 -8.83 -13.97 -22.00
C MET A 178 -7.57 -13.71 -21.15
N LEU A 179 -7.19 -14.64 -20.28
CA LEU A 179 -5.99 -14.53 -19.45
C LEU A 179 -4.72 -14.49 -20.32
N PHE A 180 -4.61 -15.35 -21.34
CA PHE A 180 -3.49 -15.32 -22.26
C PHE A 180 -3.53 -14.12 -23.21
N ALA A 181 -4.71 -13.75 -23.72
CA ALA A 181 -4.85 -12.58 -24.59
C ALA A 181 -4.50 -11.27 -23.88
N GLY A 182 -4.87 -11.13 -22.59
CA GLY A 182 -4.53 -9.96 -21.78
C GLY A 182 -3.10 -9.99 -21.23
N GLY A 183 -2.53 -11.17 -21.00
CA GLY A 183 -1.20 -11.33 -20.40
C GLY A 183 -0.03 -11.33 -21.38
N ILE A 184 -0.26 -11.64 -22.67
CA ILE A 184 0.78 -11.63 -23.70
C ILE A 184 0.92 -10.20 -24.25
N GLY A 185 1.93 -9.48 -23.75
CA GLY A 185 2.26 -8.12 -24.19
C GLY A 185 3.51 -8.04 -25.08
N ILE A 186 3.89 -6.81 -25.42
CA ILE A 186 5.15 -6.46 -26.13
C ILE A 186 6.36 -7.12 -25.47
N GLY A 187 6.31 -7.31 -24.14
CA GLY A 187 7.38 -7.93 -23.37
C GLY A 187 7.83 -9.29 -23.90
N ILE A 188 6.90 -10.19 -24.25
CA ILE A 188 7.27 -11.53 -24.74
C ILE A 188 7.89 -11.45 -26.14
N ILE A 189 7.39 -10.56 -26.99
CA ILE A 189 7.90 -10.38 -28.37
C ILE A 189 9.30 -9.75 -28.35
N PHE A 190 9.55 -8.81 -27.43
CA PHE A 190 10.85 -8.14 -27.30
C PHE A 190 11.86 -9.00 -26.52
N PHE A 191 11.53 -9.37 -25.29
CA PHE A 191 12.44 -10.06 -24.38
C PHE A 191 12.53 -11.57 -24.63
N GLY A 192 11.53 -12.17 -25.29
CA GLY A 192 11.52 -13.63 -25.50
C GLY A 192 12.75 -14.15 -26.25
N ALA A 193 13.25 -13.40 -27.23
CA ALA A 193 14.51 -13.73 -27.91
C ALA A 193 15.72 -13.02 -27.27
N TYR A 194 15.55 -11.76 -26.89
CA TYR A 194 16.64 -10.92 -26.40
C TYR A 194 17.23 -11.44 -25.09
N GLU A 195 16.37 -11.82 -24.13
CA GLU A 195 16.80 -12.13 -22.78
C GLU A 195 17.56 -13.45 -22.65
N PRO A 196 17.08 -14.59 -23.22
CA PRO A 196 17.88 -15.82 -23.24
C PRO A 196 19.21 -15.64 -23.97
N LEU A 197 19.22 -14.89 -25.08
CA LEU A 197 20.46 -14.61 -25.81
C LEU A 197 21.43 -13.79 -24.96
N SER A 198 20.94 -12.78 -24.25
CA SER A 198 21.73 -11.96 -23.34
C SER A 198 22.35 -12.79 -22.22
N PHE A 199 21.57 -13.67 -21.58
CA PHE A 199 22.07 -14.55 -20.52
C PHE A 199 23.00 -15.66 -21.02
N TYR A 200 22.89 -16.04 -22.30
CA TYR A 200 23.82 -16.98 -22.93
C TYR A 200 25.19 -16.33 -23.21
N LEU A 201 25.20 -15.06 -23.65
CA LEU A 201 26.42 -14.31 -23.94
C LEU A 201 27.06 -13.70 -22.68
N SER A 202 26.25 -13.40 -21.67
CA SER A 202 26.68 -12.81 -20.40
C SER A 202 26.01 -13.57 -19.25
N PRO A 203 26.39 -14.84 -19.01
CA PRO A 203 25.89 -15.62 -17.90
C PRO A 203 26.27 -14.98 -16.56
N ARG A 204 25.57 -15.39 -15.50
CA ARG A 204 25.86 -14.92 -14.13
C ARG A 204 27.34 -15.18 -13.79
N PRO A 205 28.03 -14.23 -13.13
CA PRO A 205 29.40 -14.44 -12.68
C PRO A 205 29.53 -15.75 -11.89
N ASP A 206 30.66 -16.43 -12.05
CA ASP A 206 31.00 -17.66 -11.34
C ASP A 206 30.04 -18.85 -11.55
N THR A 207 29.34 -18.90 -12.69
CA THR A 207 28.44 -20.03 -13.04
C THR A 207 28.95 -20.88 -14.20
N VAL A 208 29.02 -20.32 -15.41
CA VAL A 208 29.37 -21.01 -16.65
C VAL A 208 30.06 -20.06 -17.62
N ASP A 209 30.87 -20.61 -18.52
CA ASP A 209 31.53 -19.81 -19.55
C ASP A 209 30.51 -19.25 -20.56
N PRO A 210 30.64 -17.96 -20.94
CA PRO A 210 29.88 -17.34 -22.02
C PRO A 210 29.86 -18.18 -23.30
N ALA A 211 28.71 -18.19 -23.98
CA ALA A 211 28.53 -18.86 -25.27
C ALA A 211 28.91 -20.35 -25.32
N SER A 212 28.89 -21.04 -24.17
CA SER A 212 29.14 -22.47 -24.06
C SER A 212 27.85 -23.28 -24.15
N THR A 213 27.95 -24.58 -24.47
CA THR A 213 26.79 -25.48 -24.45
C THR A 213 26.13 -25.53 -23.06
N ALA A 214 26.92 -25.41 -21.99
CA ALA A 214 26.41 -25.36 -20.62
C ALA A 214 25.59 -24.09 -20.34
N ALA A 215 25.95 -22.96 -20.95
CA ALA A 215 25.25 -21.68 -20.77
C ALA A 215 23.81 -21.69 -21.29
N VAL A 216 23.47 -22.55 -22.27
CA VAL A 216 22.11 -22.64 -22.82
C VAL A 216 21.07 -22.95 -21.75
N GLY A 217 21.34 -23.96 -20.91
CA GLY A 217 20.43 -24.37 -19.83
C GLY A 217 20.25 -23.26 -18.78
N HIS A 218 21.34 -22.62 -18.39
CA HIS A 218 21.32 -21.52 -17.44
C HIS A 218 20.52 -20.31 -17.97
N ALA A 219 20.77 -19.91 -19.21
CA ALA A 219 20.09 -18.79 -19.86
C ALA A 219 18.57 -19.02 -19.96
N LEU A 220 18.16 -20.20 -20.42
CA LEU A 220 16.74 -20.55 -20.53
C LEU A 220 16.07 -20.65 -19.15
N SER A 221 16.76 -21.21 -18.14
CA SER A 221 16.23 -21.28 -16.77
C SER A 221 16.01 -19.90 -16.16
N GLN A 222 16.92 -18.96 -16.44
CA GLN A 222 16.83 -17.60 -15.91
C GLN A 222 15.72 -16.80 -16.61
N ALA A 223 15.59 -16.90 -17.93
CA ALA A 223 14.46 -16.32 -18.65
C ALA A 223 13.12 -16.93 -18.17
N ALA A 224 13.07 -18.25 -17.97
CA ALA A 224 11.88 -18.91 -17.42
C ALA A 224 11.56 -18.46 -15.98
N LEU A 225 12.56 -18.11 -15.17
CA LEU A 225 12.35 -17.55 -13.84
C LEU A 225 11.66 -16.17 -13.89
N HIS A 226 12.02 -15.33 -14.87
CA HIS A 226 11.45 -14.00 -15.05
C HIS A 226 10.05 -14.01 -15.66
N TRP A 227 9.78 -14.88 -16.63
CA TRP A 227 8.49 -14.94 -17.34
C TRP A 227 7.54 -16.03 -16.83
N GLY A 228 8.03 -16.92 -15.98
CA GLY A 228 7.26 -18.00 -15.38
C GLY A 228 6.50 -17.55 -14.13
N ILE A 229 6.36 -18.46 -13.17
CA ILE A 229 5.43 -18.31 -12.05
C ILE A 229 5.60 -17.02 -11.23
N ASN A 230 6.84 -16.50 -11.14
CA ASN A 230 7.13 -15.30 -10.35
C ASN A 230 6.43 -14.05 -10.90
N ALA A 231 6.45 -13.82 -12.22
CA ALA A 231 5.76 -12.66 -12.81
C ALA A 231 4.24 -12.77 -12.62
N TRP A 232 3.69 -13.96 -12.85
CA TRP A 232 2.26 -14.22 -12.67
C TRP A 232 1.81 -14.11 -11.22
N ALA A 233 2.70 -14.34 -10.25
CA ALA A 233 2.40 -14.20 -8.83
C ALA A 233 2.02 -12.75 -8.45
N PHE A 234 2.72 -11.76 -9.00
CA PHE A 234 2.37 -10.35 -8.78
C PHE A 234 0.98 -10.01 -9.35
N TYR A 235 0.66 -10.50 -10.54
CA TYR A 235 -0.65 -10.27 -11.15
C TYR A 235 -1.77 -10.99 -10.39
N ALA A 236 -1.54 -12.25 -10.03
CA ALA A 236 -2.53 -13.06 -9.33
C ALA A 236 -2.84 -12.51 -7.94
N ILE A 237 -1.85 -12.03 -7.17
CA ILE A 237 -2.13 -11.48 -5.83
C ILE A 237 -2.93 -10.18 -5.91
N VAL A 238 -2.59 -9.28 -6.84
CA VAL A 238 -3.31 -8.01 -7.03
C VAL A 238 -4.70 -8.28 -7.59
N GLY A 239 -4.83 -9.14 -8.60
CA GLY A 239 -6.10 -9.54 -9.19
C GLY A 239 -7.02 -10.22 -8.17
N LEU A 240 -6.48 -11.10 -7.33
CA LEU A 240 -7.22 -11.72 -6.23
C LEU A 240 -7.68 -10.68 -5.21
N ALA A 241 -6.82 -9.74 -4.84
CA ALA A 241 -7.15 -8.69 -3.89
C ALA A 241 -8.27 -7.77 -4.42
N VAL A 242 -8.17 -7.31 -5.67
CA VAL A 242 -9.22 -6.53 -6.34
C VAL A 242 -10.51 -7.35 -6.44
N GLY A 243 -10.43 -8.58 -6.95
CA GLY A 243 -11.59 -9.45 -7.14
C GLY A 243 -12.32 -9.75 -5.83
N TYR A 244 -11.60 -10.02 -4.76
CA TYR A 244 -12.19 -10.23 -3.43
C TYR A 244 -12.83 -8.95 -2.88
N VAL A 245 -12.12 -7.81 -2.97
CA VAL A 245 -12.60 -6.54 -2.42
C VAL A 245 -13.83 -6.03 -3.17
N SER A 246 -13.88 -6.22 -4.48
CA SER A 246 -14.97 -5.75 -5.32
C SER A 246 -16.15 -6.71 -5.37
N TYR A 247 -15.93 -7.97 -5.72
CA TYR A 247 -17.03 -8.93 -5.92
C TYR A 247 -17.47 -9.62 -4.62
N ARG A 248 -16.55 -9.89 -3.68
CA ARG A 248 -16.93 -10.53 -2.40
C ARG A 248 -17.29 -9.53 -1.30
N ARG A 249 -16.66 -8.35 -1.28
CA ARG A 249 -16.84 -7.33 -0.23
C ARG A 249 -17.61 -6.09 -0.68
N GLY A 250 -18.02 -6.01 -1.95
CA GLY A 250 -18.84 -4.91 -2.47
C GLY A 250 -18.19 -3.54 -2.32
N ARG A 251 -16.88 -3.44 -2.53
CA ARG A 251 -16.16 -2.15 -2.48
C ARG A 251 -15.69 -1.74 -3.87
N VAL A 252 -15.58 -0.44 -4.08
CA VAL A 252 -15.03 0.11 -5.34
C VAL A 252 -13.63 -0.47 -5.63
N PRO A 253 -13.31 -0.77 -6.90
CA PRO A 253 -12.06 -1.40 -7.33
C PRO A 253 -10.90 -0.40 -7.33
N LEU A 254 -10.65 0.24 -6.19
CA LEU A 254 -9.52 1.14 -5.97
C LEU A 254 -8.41 0.40 -5.23
N MET A 255 -7.15 0.75 -5.48
CA MET A 255 -6.02 0.16 -4.76
C MET A 255 -6.09 0.51 -3.27
N SER A 256 -6.60 1.70 -2.94
CA SER A 256 -6.88 2.11 -1.57
C SER A 256 -7.95 1.24 -0.89
N SER A 257 -8.93 0.71 -1.62
CA SER A 257 -9.97 -0.19 -1.07
C SER A 257 -9.41 -1.53 -0.59
N ILE A 258 -8.33 -1.99 -1.22
CA ILE A 258 -7.60 -3.21 -0.82
C ILE A 258 -6.94 -2.98 0.54
N LEU A 259 -6.31 -1.83 0.72
CA LEU A 259 -5.55 -1.49 1.91
C LEU A 259 -6.41 -0.89 3.04
N ALA A 260 -7.66 -0.54 2.76
CA ALA A 260 -8.58 0.06 3.74
C ALA A 260 -8.74 -0.73 5.05
N PRO A 261 -8.82 -2.09 5.06
CA PRO A 261 -8.87 -2.86 6.31
C PRO A 261 -7.61 -2.72 7.17
N LEU A 262 -6.45 -2.54 6.55
CA LEU A 262 -5.16 -2.46 7.24
C LEU A 262 -4.96 -1.09 7.88
N PHE A 263 -5.25 -0.02 7.13
CA PHE A 263 -5.04 1.36 7.58
C PHE A 263 -6.28 2.00 8.20
N LYS A 264 -7.42 1.28 8.26
CA LYS A 264 -8.72 1.80 8.71
C LYS A 264 -9.10 3.11 8.01
N THR A 265 -8.76 3.22 6.73
CA THR A 265 -8.99 4.43 5.92
C THR A 265 -10.37 4.39 5.27
N THR A 266 -10.92 5.58 5.02
CA THR A 266 -12.12 5.75 4.19
C THR A 266 -11.72 6.11 2.77
N GLN A 267 -12.60 5.89 1.79
CA GLN A 267 -12.28 6.10 0.37
C GLN A 267 -11.81 7.52 0.04
N ARG A 268 -12.29 8.54 0.78
CA ARG A 268 -11.91 9.95 0.56
C ARG A 268 -10.77 10.44 1.45
N SER A 269 -10.15 9.56 2.23
CA SER A 269 -9.04 9.95 3.11
C SER A 269 -7.81 10.35 2.29
N PHE A 270 -6.97 11.22 2.85
CA PHE A 270 -5.72 11.63 2.20
C PHE A 270 -4.83 10.43 1.86
N SER A 271 -4.67 9.49 2.79
CA SER A 271 -3.87 8.28 2.58
C SER A 271 -4.41 7.42 1.43
N SER A 272 -5.73 7.31 1.28
CA SER A 272 -6.34 6.60 0.15
C SER A 272 -6.01 7.25 -1.18
N ARG A 273 -6.08 8.58 -1.26
CA ARG A 273 -5.72 9.34 -2.46
C ARG A 273 -4.23 9.20 -2.83
N VAL A 274 -3.35 9.12 -1.84
CA VAL A 274 -1.92 8.87 -2.06
C VAL A 274 -1.71 7.47 -2.65
N ILE A 275 -2.35 6.44 -2.11
CA ILE A 275 -2.27 5.06 -2.62
C ILE A 275 -2.77 4.99 -4.07
N ASP A 276 -3.95 5.54 -4.33
CA ASP A 276 -4.54 5.53 -5.67
C ASP A 276 -3.73 6.38 -6.66
N GLY A 277 -3.16 7.51 -6.21
CA GLY A 277 -2.25 8.33 -7.00
C GLY A 277 -0.96 7.60 -7.37
N MET A 278 -0.33 6.89 -6.42
CA MET A 278 0.83 6.04 -6.71
C MET A 278 0.49 4.92 -7.70
N ALA A 279 -0.70 4.33 -7.58
CA ALA A 279 -1.15 3.30 -8.52
C ALA A 279 -1.32 3.84 -9.95
N ILE A 280 -1.87 5.05 -10.10
CA ILE A 280 -1.95 5.74 -11.40
C ILE A 280 -0.56 5.98 -11.98
N VAL A 281 0.36 6.52 -11.17
CA VAL A 281 1.74 6.80 -11.59
C VAL A 281 2.45 5.51 -12.01
N ALA A 282 2.39 4.45 -11.19
CA ALA A 282 3.00 3.16 -11.50
C ALA A 282 2.45 2.54 -12.78
N THR A 283 1.13 2.59 -12.99
CA THR A 283 0.48 2.08 -14.20
C THR A 283 0.88 2.90 -15.44
N LEU A 284 0.92 4.23 -15.31
CA LEU A 284 1.32 5.11 -16.41
C LEU A 284 2.76 4.84 -16.84
N PHE A 285 3.72 4.83 -15.92
CA PHE A 285 5.12 4.60 -16.26
C PHE A 285 5.37 3.17 -16.78
N GLY A 286 4.68 2.17 -16.23
CA GLY A 286 4.76 0.80 -16.73
C GLY A 286 4.23 0.66 -18.18
N THR A 287 3.09 1.28 -18.47
CA THR A 287 2.50 1.27 -19.83
C THR A 287 3.34 2.09 -20.81
N ALA A 288 3.85 3.25 -20.40
CA ALA A 288 4.71 4.09 -21.23
C ALA A 288 6.03 3.39 -21.61
N ALA A 289 6.67 2.69 -20.68
CA ALA A 289 7.89 1.93 -20.96
C ALA A 289 7.64 0.81 -22.00
N SER A 290 6.56 0.03 -21.83
CA SER A 290 6.17 -1.01 -22.77
C SER A 290 5.87 -0.45 -24.16
N LEU A 291 5.12 0.66 -24.25
CA LEU A 291 4.79 1.32 -25.51
C LEU A 291 6.06 1.86 -26.20
N GLY A 292 6.99 2.46 -25.45
CA GLY A 292 8.26 2.95 -25.98
C GLY A 292 9.11 1.83 -26.58
N ILE A 293 9.24 0.70 -25.87
CA ILE A 293 9.95 -0.49 -26.37
C ILE A 293 9.27 -1.00 -27.66
N GLY A 294 7.95 -1.10 -27.68
CA GLY A 294 7.21 -1.54 -28.87
C GLY A 294 7.43 -0.62 -30.07
N ALA A 295 7.40 0.70 -29.85
CA ALA A 295 7.65 1.68 -30.91
C ALA A 295 9.07 1.56 -31.48
N LEU A 296 10.08 1.39 -30.61
CA LEU A 296 11.46 1.16 -31.05
C LEU A 296 11.59 -0.15 -31.83
N GLN A 297 10.94 -1.23 -31.38
CA GLN A 297 10.95 -2.52 -32.06
C GLN A 297 10.33 -2.44 -33.45
N ILE A 298 9.18 -1.76 -33.60
CA ILE A 298 8.54 -1.54 -34.90
C ILE A 298 9.42 -0.65 -35.79
N SER A 299 9.99 0.44 -35.24
CA SER A 299 10.89 1.34 -35.99
C SER A 299 12.08 0.56 -36.58
N ARG A 300 12.72 -0.31 -35.79
CA ARG A 300 13.79 -1.20 -36.28
C ARG A 300 13.29 -2.21 -37.30
N GLY A 301 12.09 -2.77 -37.11
CA GLY A 301 11.47 -3.66 -38.10
C GLY A 301 11.28 -2.98 -39.45
N VAL A 302 10.84 -1.73 -39.47
CA VAL A 302 10.70 -0.92 -40.69
C VAL A 302 12.07 -0.74 -41.37
N GLU A 303 13.10 -0.32 -40.63
CA GLU A 303 14.47 -0.17 -41.18
C GLU A 303 14.97 -1.45 -41.87
N ILE A 304 14.79 -2.60 -41.21
CA ILE A 304 15.26 -3.90 -41.71
C ILE A 304 14.49 -4.30 -42.98
N VAL A 305 13.17 -4.14 -43.00
CA VAL A 305 12.31 -4.59 -44.10
C VAL A 305 12.38 -3.66 -45.31
N THR A 306 12.42 -2.34 -45.10
CA THR A 306 12.42 -1.35 -46.21
C THR A 306 13.84 -1.00 -46.68
N GLY A 307 14.87 -1.31 -45.88
CA GLY A 307 16.25 -0.90 -46.15
C GLY A 307 16.48 0.60 -46.01
N TRP A 308 15.56 1.34 -45.39
CA TRP A 308 15.71 2.77 -45.14
C TRP A 308 16.87 3.06 -44.17
N SER A 309 17.48 4.24 -44.31
CA SER A 309 18.51 4.71 -43.39
C SER A 309 17.98 4.80 -41.96
N LYS A 310 18.88 4.82 -40.96
CA LYS A 310 18.54 4.86 -39.53
C LYS A 310 17.42 5.87 -39.29
N THR A 311 16.25 5.35 -38.97
CA THR A 311 15.10 6.14 -38.60
C THR A 311 15.43 6.81 -37.28
N GLY A 312 15.52 8.14 -37.30
CA GLY A 312 15.65 8.92 -36.08
C GLY A 312 14.40 8.77 -35.20
N ASN A 313 14.38 9.49 -34.08
CA ASN A 313 13.26 9.41 -33.12
C ASN A 313 11.88 9.73 -33.74
N THR A 314 11.86 10.42 -34.88
CA THR A 314 10.66 10.74 -35.66
C THR A 314 9.79 9.53 -35.99
N VAL A 315 10.36 8.40 -36.39
CA VAL A 315 9.55 7.23 -36.78
C VAL A 315 8.91 6.57 -35.56
N ALA A 316 9.64 6.44 -34.46
CA ALA A 316 9.08 5.98 -33.19
C ALA A 316 7.93 6.89 -32.72
N ILE A 317 8.08 8.22 -32.83
CA ILE A 317 7.02 9.18 -32.50
C ILE A 317 5.79 8.99 -33.39
N VAL A 318 5.97 8.84 -34.71
CA VAL A 318 4.87 8.61 -35.65
C VAL A 318 4.14 7.30 -35.31
N ILE A 319 4.87 6.22 -35.03
CA ILE A 319 4.28 4.93 -34.63
C ILE A 319 3.45 5.09 -33.35
N ILE A 320 3.99 5.76 -32.32
CA ILE A 320 3.27 6.01 -31.07
C ILE A 320 1.99 6.82 -31.32
N CYS A 321 2.06 7.88 -32.12
CA CYS A 321 0.89 8.69 -32.48
C CYS A 321 -0.19 7.85 -33.19
N LEU A 322 0.20 7.01 -34.16
CA LEU A 322 -0.73 6.15 -34.89
C LEU A 322 -1.39 5.10 -33.97
N LEU A 323 -0.61 4.43 -33.13
CA LEU A 323 -1.13 3.46 -32.16
C LEU A 323 -2.07 4.13 -31.14
N THR A 324 -1.77 5.36 -30.72
CA THR A 324 -2.62 6.15 -29.82
C THR A 324 -3.95 6.50 -30.49
N ILE A 325 -3.92 6.99 -31.72
CA ILE A 325 -5.13 7.30 -32.51
C ILE A 325 -5.98 6.05 -32.70
N ALA A 326 -5.37 4.91 -33.06
CA ALA A 326 -6.08 3.65 -33.22
C ALA A 326 -6.76 3.22 -31.91
N THR A 327 -6.04 3.30 -30.79
CA THR A 327 -6.58 2.95 -29.47
C THR A 327 -7.77 3.83 -29.08
N ILE A 328 -7.66 5.15 -29.25
CA ILE A 328 -8.76 6.10 -28.99
C ILE A 328 -9.96 5.79 -29.90
N GLY A 329 -9.71 5.48 -31.17
CA GLY A 329 -10.73 5.09 -32.13
C GLY A 329 -11.49 3.86 -31.67
N THR A 330 -10.79 2.79 -31.29
CA THR A 330 -11.40 1.53 -30.82
C THR A 330 -12.25 1.76 -29.57
N VAL A 331 -11.75 2.52 -28.59
CA VAL A 331 -12.51 2.81 -27.36
C VAL A 331 -13.76 3.65 -27.66
N SER A 332 -13.64 4.66 -28.51
CA SER A 332 -14.76 5.53 -28.87
C SER A 332 -15.84 4.81 -29.69
N LEU A 333 -15.48 3.78 -30.45
CA LEU A 333 -16.42 2.91 -31.17
C LEU A 333 -17.11 1.89 -30.27
N SER A 334 -16.59 1.64 -29.07
CA SER A 334 -17.09 0.62 -28.14
C SER A 334 -18.05 1.19 -27.07
N VAL A 335 -18.27 2.51 -27.06
CA VAL A 335 -19.18 3.25 -26.17
C VAL A 335 -20.38 3.73 -26.96
#